data_AF-A0A8J3XF45-F1
#
_entry.id   AF-A0A8J3XF45-F1
#
_cell.length_a   1.000
_cell.length_b   1.000
_cell.length_c   1.000
_cell.angle_alpha   90.00
_cell.angle_beta   90.00
_cell.angle_gamma   90.00
#
_symmetry.space_group_name_H-M   'P 1'
#
loop_
_entity.id
_entity.type
_entity.pdbx_description
1 polymer ?
#
loop_
_entity_poly.entity_id
_entity_poly.type
_entity_poly.pdbx_seq_one_letter_code
_entity_poly.pdbx_strand_id
1 'polypeptide(L)'
;MEAVARELRKTHPWLAAIAFGSDDDWQDCPGVSPHAATPQARRVELSWCDDSPGDGRSLEHTCMCVMTVYELMSYGGVCRIRRTTERRDVPSVSYAGWWRRLDAYMWWSRLLAGLAR
;
A
#
# COMPACT_ATOMS: atom_id res chain seq x y z
N MET A 1 -7.32 0.89 25.16
CA MET A 1 -7.08 0.73 23.71
C MET A 1 -6.76 -0.71 23.31
N GLU A 2 -6.02 -1.48 24.11
CA GLU A 2 -5.69 -2.89 23.81
C GLU A 2 -6.90 -3.82 23.55
N ALA A 3 -7.99 -3.65 24.30
CA ALA A 3 -9.17 -4.50 24.12
C ALA A 3 -9.82 -4.31 22.73
N VAL A 4 -9.81 -3.08 22.21
CA VAL A 4 -10.37 -2.74 20.90
C VAL A 4 -9.46 -3.24 19.77
N ALA A 5 -8.14 -3.06 19.91
CA ALA A 5 -7.17 -3.59 18.95
C ALA A 5 -7.25 -5.13 18.87
N ARG A 6 -7.39 -5.82 20.01
CA ARG A 6 -7.53 -7.27 20.08
C ARG A 6 -8.83 -7.77 19.44
N GLU A 7 -9.95 -7.06 19.67
CA GLU A 7 -11.23 -7.42 19.06
C GLU A 7 -11.23 -7.18 17.55
N LEU A 8 -10.62 -6.09 17.09
CA LEU A 8 -10.43 -5.79 15.68
C LEU A 8 -9.50 -6.80 15.00
N ARG A 9 -8.41 -7.23 15.64
CA ARG A 9 -7.53 -8.30 15.13
C ARG A 9 -8.29 -9.63 14.97
N LYS A 10 -9.24 -9.94 15.86
CA LYS A 10 -10.06 -11.16 15.78
C LYS A 10 -11.12 -11.10 14.69
N THR A 11 -11.88 -10.00 14.63
CA THR A 11 -13.06 -9.92 13.77
C THR A 11 -12.74 -9.37 12.38
N HIS A 12 -11.76 -8.47 12.28
CA HIS A 12 -11.40 -7.75 11.06
C HIS A 12 -9.88 -7.63 10.94
N PRO A 13 -9.14 -8.75 10.79
CA PRO A 13 -7.68 -8.77 10.83
C PRO A 13 -7.03 -7.85 9.79
N TRP A 14 -7.71 -7.58 8.67
CA TRP A 14 -7.27 -6.63 7.66
C TRP A 14 -7.39 -5.16 8.11
N LEU A 15 -8.44 -4.76 8.84
CA LEU A 15 -8.54 -3.42 9.43
C LEU A 15 -7.49 -3.25 10.52
N ALA A 16 -7.22 -4.29 11.30
CA ALA A 16 -6.19 -4.25 12.32
C ALA A 16 -4.78 -4.18 11.72
N ALA A 17 -4.50 -4.89 10.62
CA ALA A 17 -3.23 -4.76 9.91
C ALA A 17 -3.04 -3.35 9.31
N ILE A 18 -4.12 -2.74 8.79
CA ILE A 18 -4.10 -1.36 8.29
C ILE A 18 -3.89 -0.35 9.42
N ALA A 19 -4.55 -0.54 10.56
CA ALA A 19 -4.55 0.44 11.67
C ALA A 19 -3.38 0.28 12.64
N PHE A 20 -2.84 -0.94 12.79
CA PHE A 20 -1.88 -1.27 13.86
C PHE A 20 -0.65 -2.07 13.39
N GLY A 21 -0.54 -2.40 12.09
CA GLY A 21 0.51 -3.29 11.58
C GLY A 21 0.32 -4.75 11.99
N SER A 22 1.04 -5.66 11.33
CA SER A 22 1.16 -7.07 11.75
C SER A 22 2.30 -7.24 12.75
N ASP A 23 2.13 -8.13 13.74
CA ASP A 23 3.06 -8.37 14.85
C ASP A 23 4.40 -9.06 14.45
N ASP A 24 4.85 -8.94 13.19
CA ASP A 24 6.14 -9.46 12.71
C ASP A 24 7.18 -8.33 12.76
N ASP A 25 8.12 -8.39 13.72
CA ASP A 25 9.48 -7.80 13.78
C ASP A 25 9.79 -6.35 13.30
N TRP A 26 8.81 -5.48 13.03
CA TRP A 26 9.06 -4.08 12.63
C TRP A 26 9.10 -3.11 13.82
N GLN A 27 9.80 -3.50 14.90
CA GLN A 27 9.71 -2.87 16.23
C GLN A 27 10.17 -1.40 16.28
N ASP A 28 10.86 -0.89 15.24
CA ASP A 28 11.41 0.48 15.18
C ASP A 28 10.74 1.37 14.10
N CYS A 29 9.59 0.95 13.58
CA CYS A 29 8.83 1.76 12.63
C CYS A 29 7.88 2.71 13.40
N PRO A 30 7.96 4.05 13.23
CA PRO A 30 7.22 5.01 14.05
C PRO A 30 5.69 5.02 13.82
N GLY A 31 5.17 4.17 12.94
CA GLY A 31 3.74 4.01 12.69
C GLY A 31 3.04 5.20 12.02
N VAL A 32 3.80 6.14 11.44
CA VAL A 32 3.25 7.36 10.81
C VAL A 32 2.48 7.06 9.52
N SER A 33 2.89 6.01 8.79
CA SER A 33 2.29 5.60 7.52
C SER A 33 2.01 4.09 7.53
N PRO A 34 0.96 3.61 6.83
CA PRO A 34 0.58 2.20 6.86
C PRO A 34 1.64 1.30 6.22
N HIS A 35 1.69 0.05 6.69
CA HIS A 35 2.50 -1.00 6.07
C HIS A 35 1.66 -1.71 5.01
N ALA A 36 2.28 -2.03 3.87
CA ALA A 36 1.68 -3.01 2.95
C ALA A 36 1.85 -4.40 3.55
N ALA A 37 0.74 -5.07 3.87
CA ALA A 37 0.80 -6.44 4.36
C ALA A 37 1.45 -7.38 3.33
N THR A 38 1.95 -8.51 3.84
CA THR A 38 2.47 -9.59 3.00
C THR A 38 1.41 -10.05 2.01
N PRO A 39 1.74 -10.19 0.70
CA PRO A 39 0.78 -10.62 -0.30
C PRO A 39 0.18 -11.98 0.04
N GLN A 40 -1.14 -12.08 0.02
CA GLN A 40 -1.86 -13.31 0.26
C GLN A 40 -1.80 -14.25 -0.97
N ALA A 41 -2.00 -15.55 -0.73
CA ALA A 41 -1.92 -16.56 -1.79
C ALA A 41 -2.96 -16.36 -2.91
N ARG A 42 -4.15 -15.85 -2.59
CA ARG A 42 -5.26 -15.62 -3.56
C ARG A 42 -5.43 -14.14 -3.92
N ARG A 43 -4.34 -13.37 -3.91
CA ARG A 43 -4.37 -11.95 -4.28
C ARG A 43 -4.73 -11.75 -5.74
N VAL A 44 -5.26 -10.56 -6.04
CA VAL A 44 -5.37 -10.07 -7.41
C VAL A 44 -4.02 -9.51 -7.85
N GLU A 45 -3.58 -9.92 -9.04
CA GLU A 45 -2.38 -9.36 -9.66
C GLU A 45 -2.71 -8.02 -10.33
N LEU A 46 -1.96 -6.98 -9.98
CA LEU A 46 -2.03 -5.67 -10.60
C LEU A 46 -1.13 -5.64 -11.84
N SER A 47 -1.65 -5.09 -12.93
CA SER A 47 -0.85 -4.82 -14.12
C SER A 47 0.01 -3.57 -13.90
N TRP A 48 1.32 -3.76 -13.84
CA TRP A 48 2.31 -2.71 -13.66
C TRP A 48 2.90 -2.29 -15.01
N CYS A 49 3.13 -1.00 -15.20
CA CYS A 49 3.87 -0.46 -16.35
C CYS A 49 4.87 0.61 -15.90
N ASP A 50 5.91 0.84 -16.69
CA ASP A 50 6.96 1.81 -16.36
C ASP A 50 6.62 3.22 -16.88
N ASP A 51 5.54 3.35 -17.66
CA ASP A 51 5.08 4.62 -18.22
C ASP A 51 4.61 5.59 -17.13
N SER A 52 5.42 6.62 -16.92
CA SER A 52 5.09 7.74 -16.05
C SER A 52 3.99 8.60 -16.69
N PRO A 53 2.87 8.84 -15.99
CA PRO A 53 1.85 9.80 -16.43
C PRO A 53 2.27 11.28 -16.23
N GLY A 54 3.53 11.54 -15.85
CA GLY A 54 4.05 12.88 -15.55
C GLY A 54 3.95 13.26 -14.07
N ASP A 55 3.83 14.56 -13.80
CA ASP A 55 3.76 15.09 -12.43
C ASP A 55 2.37 14.86 -11.83
N GLY A 56 2.35 14.20 -10.67
CA GLY A 56 1.13 13.90 -9.93
C GLY A 56 1.26 14.26 -8.46
N ARG A 57 0.11 14.36 -7.79
CA ARG A 57 0.05 14.63 -6.35
C ARG A 57 -0.08 13.32 -5.58
N SER A 58 0.80 13.09 -4.61
CA SER A 58 0.63 11.99 -3.64
C SER A 58 -0.57 12.26 -2.74
N LEU A 59 -1.46 11.27 -2.65
CA LEU A 59 -2.63 11.27 -1.78
C LEU A 59 -2.39 10.46 -0.51
N GLU A 60 -1.72 9.30 -0.64
CA GLU A 60 -1.39 8.37 0.44
C GLU A 60 -0.06 7.68 0.10
N HIS A 61 0.64 7.19 1.11
CA HIS A 61 1.87 6.41 0.93
C HIS A 61 2.04 5.35 2.02
N THR A 62 2.78 4.28 1.73
CA THR A 62 3.19 3.31 2.74
C THR A 62 4.48 3.77 3.43
N CYS A 63 4.76 3.21 4.60
CA CYS A 63 6.08 3.31 5.21
C CYS A 63 7.19 2.77 4.28
N MET A 64 8.43 3.15 4.55
CA MET A 64 9.64 2.62 3.92
C MET A 64 10.30 1.49 4.74
N CYS A 65 9.56 0.89 5.69
CA CYS A 65 10.07 -0.17 6.56
C CYS A 65 10.41 -1.46 5.77
N VAL A 66 9.97 -1.55 4.49
CA VAL A 66 10.47 -2.52 3.50
C VAL A 66 11.02 -1.78 2.27
N MET A 67 11.86 -2.45 1.48
CA MET A 67 12.50 -1.91 0.25
C MET A 67 11.53 -1.54 -0.88
N THR A 68 10.22 -1.61 -0.63
CA THR A 68 9.18 -1.29 -1.60
C THR A 68 8.20 -0.30 -0.98
N VAL A 69 8.15 0.91 -1.52
CA VAL A 69 7.17 1.93 -1.15
C VAL A 69 6.05 1.96 -2.18
N TYR A 70 4.82 2.04 -1.71
CA TYR A 70 3.65 2.28 -2.54
C TYR A 70 3.08 3.66 -2.26
N GLU A 71 2.61 4.33 -3.30
CA GLU A 71 1.99 5.65 -3.19
C GLU A 71 0.73 5.69 -4.05
N LEU A 72 -0.36 6.21 -3.48
CA LEU A 72 -1.57 6.52 -4.23
C LEU A 72 -1.42 7.92 -4.81
N MET A 73 -1.34 8.02 -6.13
CA MET A 73 -1.07 9.25 -6.86
C MET A 73 -2.32 9.72 -7.62
N SER A 74 -2.54 11.05 -7.68
CA SER A 74 -3.59 11.68 -8.48
C SER A 74 -3.01 12.49 -9.64
N TYR A 75 -3.60 12.30 -10.82
CA TYR A 75 -3.25 12.96 -12.08
C TYR A 75 -4.51 13.51 -12.74
N GLY A 76 -4.96 14.70 -12.32
CA GLY A 76 -6.03 15.43 -13.04
C GLY A 76 -7.34 14.66 -13.25
N GLY A 77 -7.83 13.93 -12.23
CA GLY A 77 -9.12 13.22 -12.28
C GLY A 77 -9.01 11.70 -12.34
N VAL A 78 -7.82 11.16 -12.64
CA VAL A 78 -7.50 9.74 -12.48
C VAL A 78 -6.50 9.53 -11.36
N CYS A 79 -6.47 8.31 -10.84
CA CYS A 79 -5.54 7.89 -9.81
C CYS A 79 -4.82 6.61 -10.23
N ARG A 80 -3.55 6.49 -9.82
CA ARG A 80 -2.69 5.33 -10.05
C ARG A 80 -1.94 5.01 -8.77
N ILE A 81 -1.53 3.76 -8.62
CA ILE A 81 -0.60 3.37 -7.55
C ILE A 81 0.80 3.36 -8.15
N ARG A 82 1.70 4.15 -7.58
CA ARG A 82 3.13 4.11 -7.86
C ARG A 82 3.78 3.11 -6.92
N ARG A 83 4.64 2.25 -7.45
CA ARG A 83 5.51 1.33 -6.69
C ARG A 83 6.95 1.72 -6.97
N THR A 84 7.67 2.05 -5.91
CA THR A 84 9.10 2.33 -5.94
C THR A 84 9.81 1.20 -5.21
N THR A 85 10.66 0.46 -5.90
CA THR A 85 11.49 -0.61 -5.29
C THR A 85 12.93 -0.15 -5.28
N GLU A 86 13.51 -0.04 -4.09
CA GLU A 86 14.94 0.23 -3.94
C GLU A 86 15.71 -1.07 -4.16
N ARG A 87 16.40 -1.19 -5.30
CA ARG A 87 17.43 -2.20 -5.53
C ARG A 87 18.79 -1.52 -5.58
N ARG A 88 19.84 -2.28 -5.23
CA ARG A 88 21.20 -1.86 -4.81
C ARG A 88 21.88 -0.67 -5.51
N ASP A 89 21.40 -0.14 -6.63
CA ASP A 89 21.99 1.06 -7.25
C ASP A 89 20.99 1.96 -8.01
N VAL A 90 19.76 1.53 -8.29
CA VAL A 90 18.75 2.34 -9.00
C VAL A 90 17.33 2.01 -8.51
N PRO A 91 16.56 2.99 -7.99
CA PRO A 91 15.15 2.77 -7.69
C PRO A 91 14.37 2.47 -8.96
N SER A 92 13.67 1.33 -8.97
CA SER A 92 12.75 0.98 -10.04
C SER A 92 11.37 1.52 -9.70
N VAL A 93 10.80 2.33 -10.60
CA VAL A 93 9.47 2.91 -10.45
C VAL A 93 8.53 2.29 -11.48
N SER A 94 7.37 1.85 -11.03
CA SER A 94 6.31 1.29 -11.87
C SER A 94 4.94 1.75 -11.38
N TYR A 95 3.94 1.70 -12.26
CA TYR A 95 2.61 2.25 -12.02
C TYR A 95 1.53 1.24 -12.36
N ALA A 96 0.53 1.12 -11.50
CA ALA A 96 -0.69 0.35 -11.77
C ALA A 96 -1.92 1.25 -11.80
N GLY A 97 -2.90 0.92 -12.63
CA GLY A 97 -4.23 1.53 -12.57
C GLY A 97 -4.64 2.32 -13.79
N TRP A 98 -5.07 3.57 -13.57
CA TRP A 98 -6.03 4.38 -14.37
C TRP A 98 -7.46 4.28 -13.84
N TRP A 99 -7.61 4.50 -12.55
CA TRP A 99 -8.91 4.40 -11.88
C TRP A 99 -9.48 5.77 -11.53
N ARG A 100 -10.80 5.82 -11.37
CA ARG A 100 -11.45 6.93 -10.67
C ARG A 100 -11.09 6.86 -9.19
N ARG A 101 -11.20 7.99 -8.49
CA ARG A 101 -10.76 8.15 -7.11
C ARG A 101 -11.27 7.03 -6.18
N LEU A 102 -12.57 6.74 -6.19
CA LEU A 102 -13.16 5.74 -5.30
C LEU A 102 -12.57 4.33 -5.53
N ASP A 103 -12.49 3.93 -6.80
CA ASP A 103 -11.91 2.63 -7.18
C ASP A 103 -10.42 2.55 -6.81
N ALA A 104 -9.69 3.66 -6.95
CA ALA A 104 -8.29 3.72 -6.59
C ALA A 104 -8.07 3.52 -5.08
N TYR A 105 -8.90 4.12 -4.23
CA TYR A 105 -8.86 3.87 -2.78
C TYR A 105 -9.24 2.43 -2.44
N MET A 106 -10.16 1.82 -3.19
CA MET A 106 -10.50 0.40 -3.02
C MET A 106 -9.29 -0.51 -3.32
N TRP A 107 -8.57 -0.24 -4.42
CA TRP A 107 -7.34 -0.95 -4.76
C TRP A 107 -6.21 -0.68 -3.77
N TRP A 108 -6.10 0.55 -3.26
CA TRP A 108 -5.19 0.91 -2.19
C TRP A 108 -5.43 0.08 -0.93
N SER A 109 -6.68 0.01 -0.45
CA SER A 109 -7.02 -0.82 0.72
C SER A 109 -6.74 -2.31 0.49
N ARG A 110 -7.00 -2.83 -0.72
CA ARG A 110 -6.65 -4.22 -1.05
C ARG A 110 -5.14 -4.45 -1.03
N LEU A 111 -4.36 -3.51 -1.55
CA LEU A 111 -2.90 -3.56 -1.52
C LEU A 111 -2.39 -3.59 -0.09
N LEU A 112 -2.89 -2.69 0.78
CA LEU A 112 -2.52 -2.64 2.18
C LEU A 112 -2.88 -3.93 2.93
N ALA A 113 -3.98 -4.58 2.57
CA ALA A 113 -4.40 -5.86 3.15
C ALA A 113 -3.71 -7.10 2.53
N GLY A 114 -2.79 -6.91 1.56
CA GLY A 114 -2.14 -8.01 0.84
C GLY A 114 -3.05 -8.76 -0.14
N LEU A 115 -4.25 -8.23 -0.42
CA LEU A 115 -5.24 -8.80 -1.34
C LEU A 115 -5.00 -8.39 -2.80
N ALA A 116 -4.13 -7.42 -3.06
CA ALA A 116 -3.68 -7.04 -4.39
C ALA A 116 -2.17 -6.80 -4.40
N ARG A 117 -1.48 -7.10 -5.51
CA ARG A 117 -0.04 -6.86 -5.64
C ARG A 117 0.42 -6.64 -7.06
#